data_AF-A0A8T3YPR6-F1
#
_entry.id   AF-A0A8T3YPR6-F1
#
_cell.length_a   1.000
_cell.length_b   1.000
_cell.length_c   1.000
_cell.angle_alpha   90.00
_cell.angle_beta   90.00
_cell.angle_gamma   90.00
#
_symmetry.space_group_name_H-M   'P 1'
#
loop_
_entity.id
_entity.type
_entity.pdbx_description
1 polymer ?
#
loop_
_entity_poly.entity_id
_entity_poly.type
_entity_poly.pdbx_seq_one_letter_code
_entity_poly.pdbx_strand_id
1 'polypeptide(L)' 'MKRVPLHSATTLTLENIQGFLIREVTPIGTSAKVNCPKEYLGKTVYLVILRDKPKP' A
#
# COMPACT_ATOMS: atom_id res chain seq x y z
N MET A 1 -13.22 7.59 5.76
CA MET A 1 -12.02 7.96 4.97
C MET A 1 -12.47 8.79 3.78
N LYS A 2 -11.77 9.88 3.46
CA LYS A 2 -11.91 10.50 2.14
C LYS A 2 -11.51 9.45 1.09
N ARG A 3 -12.28 9.34 0.00
CA ARG A 3 -12.03 8.37 -1.07
C ARG A 3 -10.67 8.68 -1.69
N VAL A 4 -9.68 7.82 -1.48
CA VAL A 4 -8.39 7.94 -2.17
C VAL A 4 -8.62 7.46 -3.61
N PRO A 5 -8.31 8.27 -4.64
CA PRO A 5 -8.51 7.85 -6.03
C PRO A 5 -7.60 6.67 -6.36
N LEU A 6 -8.19 5.60 -6.92
CA LEU A 6 -7.42 4.51 -7.52
C LEU A 6 -7.01 4.94 -8.94
N HIS A 7 -5.72 4.97 -9.21
CA HIS A 7 -5.19 5.14 -10.56
C HIS A 7 -4.97 3.74 -11.17
N SER A 8 -5.85 3.34 -12.09
CA SER A 8 -5.74 2.04 -12.77
C SER A 8 -4.51 2.01 -13.68
N ALA A 9 -3.59 1.09 -13.43
CA ALA A 9 -2.41 0.86 -14.23
C ALA A 9 -2.03 -0.63 -14.20
N THR A 10 -1.43 -1.13 -15.27
CA THR A 10 -0.89 -2.50 -15.34
C THR A 10 0.58 -2.58 -14.91
N THR A 11 1.25 -1.43 -14.87
CA THR A 11 2.68 -1.32 -14.55
C THR A 11 2.89 -0.13 -13.61
N LEU A 12 3.77 -0.31 -12.62
CA LEU A 12 4.17 0.71 -11.68
C LEU A 12 5.70 0.71 -11.55
N THR A 13 6.34 1.84 -11.87
CA THR A 13 7.80 2.03 -11.72
C THR A 13 8.05 3.02 -10.58
N LEU A 14 8.90 2.63 -9.62
CA LEU A 14 9.22 3.44 -8.45
C LEU A 14 10.74 3.49 -8.27
N GLU A 15 11.25 4.68 -7.93
CA GLU A 15 12.66 4.91 -7.64
C GLU A 15 12.84 5.35 -6.19
N ASN A 16 14.05 5.19 -5.64
CA ASN A 16 14.40 5.60 -4.27
C ASN A 16 13.55 4.96 -3.16
N ILE A 17 13.08 3.72 -3.38
CA ILE A 17 12.36 2.94 -2.37
C ILE A 17 13.35 2.21 -1.44
N GLN A 18 12.94 1.98 -0.20
CA GLN A 18 13.64 1.08 0.71
C GLN A 18 13.38 -0.38 0.29
N GLY A 19 12.15 -0.67 -0.14
CA GLY A 19 11.74 -1.99 -0.62
C GLY A 19 10.23 -2.10 -0.70
N PHE A 20 9.73 -3.31 -0.94
CA PHE A 20 8.30 -3.59 -0.96
C PHE A 20 7.99 -4.97 -0.34
N LEU A 21 6.74 -5.14 0.09
CA LEU A 21 6.20 -6.37 0.65
C LEU A 21 5.02 -6.84 -0.21
N ILE A 22 4.88 -8.16 -0.38
CA ILE A 22 3.70 -8.78 -0.99
C ILE A 22 2.90 -9.43 0.13
N ARG A 23 1.69 -8.95 0.38
CA ARG A 23 0.85 -9.41 1.50
C ARG A 23 -0.64 -9.43 1.12
N GLU A 24 -1.42 -10.20 1.86
CA GLU A 24 -2.88 -10.16 1.79
C GLU A 24 -3.43 -9.09 2.73
N VAL A 25 -4.48 -8.36 2.30
CA VAL A 25 -5.16 -7.38 3.14
C VAL A 25 -6.12 -8.08 4.11
N THR A 26 -5.77 -8.05 5.40
CA THR A 26 -6.59 -8.60 6.48
C THR A 26 -7.13 -7.50 7.40
N PRO A 27 -8.32 -7.67 8.00
CA PRO A 27 -8.98 -6.60 8.76
C PRO A 27 -8.38 -6.36 10.16
N ILE A 28 -7.78 -7.38 10.77
CA ILE A 28 -7.26 -7.35 12.14
C ILE A 28 -5.99 -8.21 12.20
N GLY A 29 -4.93 -7.67 12.81
CA GLY A 29 -3.67 -8.37 13.06
C GLY A 29 -2.84 -7.67 14.13
N THR A 30 -1.72 -8.28 14.52
CA THR A 30 -0.75 -7.74 15.49
C THR A 30 0.31 -6.83 14.86
N SER A 31 0.25 -6.64 13.54
CA SER A 31 1.21 -5.84 12.77
C SER A 31 0.86 -4.34 12.75
N ALA A 32 1.81 -3.51 12.32
CA ALA A 32 1.57 -2.09 12.05
C ALA A 32 0.45 -1.91 11.01
N LYS A 33 -0.49 -1.01 11.30
CA LYS A 33 -1.68 -0.80 10.47
C LYS A 33 -1.39 0.20 9.35
N VAL A 34 -1.59 -0.22 8.10
CA VAL A 34 -1.65 0.67 6.94
C VAL A 34 -3.11 0.87 6.57
N ASN A 35 -3.46 2.11 6.23
CA ASN A 35 -4.81 2.47 5.82
C ASN A 35 -5.09 1.94 4.41
N CYS A 36 -5.80 0.82 4.30
CA CYS A 36 -6.28 0.26 3.03
C CYS A 36 -7.82 0.32 2.98
N PRO A 37 -8.44 0.78 1.88
CA PRO A 37 -9.90 0.75 1.73
C PRO A 37 -10.46 -0.68 1.86
N LYS A 38 -11.62 -0.81 2.52
CA LYS A 38 -12.25 -2.12 2.82
C LYS A 38 -12.60 -2.92 1.55
N GLU A 39 -12.78 -2.26 0.42
CA GLU A 39 -13.04 -2.90 -0.89
C GLU A 39 -11.90 -3.78 -1.41
N TYR A 40 -10.71 -3.70 -0.80
CA TYR A 40 -9.54 -4.52 -1.13
C TYR A 40 -9.24 -5.64 -0.13
N LEU A 41 -10.12 -5.90 0.85
CA LEU A 41 -9.98 -7.03 1.78
C LEU A 41 -9.86 -8.35 1.01
N GLY A 42 -8.96 -9.23 1.45
CA GLY A 42 -8.68 -10.53 0.82
C GLY A 42 -7.87 -10.45 -0.48
N LYS A 43 -7.50 -9.26 -0.95
CA LYS A 43 -6.64 -9.11 -2.13
C LYS A 43 -5.17 -9.17 -1.74
N THR A 44 -4.34 -9.71 -2.64
CA THR A 44 -2.89 -9.56 -2.58
C THR A 44 -2.50 -8.15 -3.03
N VAL A 45 -1.70 -7.47 -2.22
CA VAL A 45 -1.24 -6.11 -2.47
C VAL A 45 0.28 -6.01 -2.34
N TYR A 46 0.84 -5.04 -3.06
CA TYR A 46 2.19 -4.57 -2.85
C TYR A 46 2.16 -3.40 -1.86
N LEU A 47 2.92 -3.49 -0.76
CA LEU A 47 3.16 -2.38 0.16
C LEU A 47 4.58 -1.87 -0.05
N VAL A 48 4.72 -0.63 -0.51
CA VAL A 48 6.03 -0.03 -0.78
C VAL A 48 6.47 0.82 0.40
N ILE A 49 7.73 0.64 0.82
CA ILE A 49 8.36 1.43 1.86
C ILE A 49 9.34 2.39 1.18
N LEU A 50 9.16 3.69 1.39
CA LEU A 50 10.05 4.74 0.89
C LEU A 50 11.25 4.90 1.84
N ARG A 51 12.44 5.28 1.31
CA ARG A 51 13.64 5.50 2.16
C ARG A 51 13.49 6.71 3.07
N ASP A 52 12.86 7.77 2.54
CA ASP A 52 12.65 9.03 3.24
C ASP A 52 11.16 9.38 3.27
N LYS A 53 10.75 10.20 4.23
CA LYS A 53 9.41 10.78 4.20
C LYS A 53 9.29 11.63 2.92
N PRO A 54 8.24 11.42 2.09
CA PRO A 54 8.01 12.32 0.96
C PRO A 54 7.95 13.75 1.50
N LYS A 55 8.78 14.62 0.92
CA LYS A 55 8.83 16.04 1.28
C LYS A 55 7.42 16.61 1.05
N PRO A 56 6.88 17.39 2.00
CA PRO A 56 5.49 17.87 1.95
C PRO A 56 5.20 18.71 0.71
#